data_AF-A0A813ERK1-F1
#
_entry.id   AF-A0A813ERK1-F1
#
_cell.length_a   1.000
_cell.length_b   1.000
_cell.length_c   1.000
_cell.angle_alpha   90.00
_cell.angle_beta   90.00
_cell.angle_gamma   90.00
#
_symmetry.space_group_name_H-M   'P 1'
#
loop_
_entity.id
_entity.type
_entity.pdbx_description
1 polymer ?
#
loop_
_entity_poly.entity_id
_entity_poly.type
_entity_poly.pdbx_seq_one_letter_code
_entity_poly.pdbx_strand_id
1 'polypeptide(L)'
;SLPAGPVRCFLVAWLPSCRRSCKLSAPSRPVRTQRADLTERSWRQHASLGQQVGTSLAGFAVLASLGLILASLATVGVKAKAAWRWEAWASRAAALSLGAAGLGSFQGPEVYRLELQVPHLSPDADGYTICHVSDLHAGPLVGAPELRRLASLLKSLNCRAAVLNGDVAEGSVETRAPEMEELRTLATSFPDGAYYVPGNHEFYNYDVPGGARTGAEQWTDWWSQRGFTSLNNSHVQLPLGAASKWLTLAGVDDVLGSPDLAKALANRSSPGLPTVLLAHRPWPHVEAA
;
A
#
# COMPACT_ATOMS: atom_id res chain seq x y z
N SER A 1 16.20 -32.71 -2.62
CA SER A 1 15.61 -31.38 -2.44
C SER A 1 15.16 -30.87 -3.80
N LEU A 2 13.88 -30.49 -3.95
CA LEU A 2 13.44 -29.82 -5.17
C LEU A 2 14.11 -28.43 -5.23
N PRO A 3 14.64 -27.99 -6.39
CA PRO A 3 15.19 -26.65 -6.52
C PRO A 3 14.12 -25.57 -6.31
N ALA A 4 14.51 -24.39 -5.82
CA ALA A 4 13.61 -23.24 -5.73
C ALA A 4 13.18 -22.80 -7.14
N GLY A 5 11.88 -22.58 -7.33
CA GLY A 5 11.30 -22.07 -8.58
C GLY A 5 10.85 -20.61 -8.42
N PRO A 6 10.78 -19.83 -9.51
CA PRO A 6 10.34 -18.43 -9.45
C PRO A 6 8.81 -18.31 -9.36
N VAL A 7 8.28 -17.61 -8.36
CA VAL A 7 6.95 -16.99 -8.39
C VAL A 7 7.12 -15.54 -8.83
N ARG A 8 6.30 -15.05 -9.76
CA ARG A 8 6.36 -13.65 -10.18
C ARG A 8 5.25 -12.86 -9.49
N CYS A 9 5.58 -11.99 -8.55
CA CYS A 9 4.61 -11.08 -7.94
C CYS A 9 4.63 -9.73 -8.66
N PHE A 10 3.47 -9.25 -9.09
CA PHE A 10 3.33 -7.84 -9.49
C PHE A 10 2.98 -7.04 -8.24
N LEU A 11 3.95 -6.33 -7.70
CA LEU A 11 3.75 -5.36 -6.64
C LEU A 11 3.28 -4.05 -7.27
N VAL A 12 2.08 -3.59 -6.93
CA VAL A 12 1.64 -2.24 -7.28
C VAL A 12 1.89 -1.38 -6.05
N ALA A 13 2.87 -0.48 -6.16
CA ALA A 13 3.28 0.41 -5.08
C ALA A 13 3.06 1.86 -5.48
N TRP A 14 2.57 2.66 -4.55
CA TRP A 14 2.54 4.11 -4.69
C TRP A 14 3.87 4.67 -4.17
N LEU A 15 4.74 5.11 -5.07
CA LEU A 15 5.94 5.86 -4.65
C LEU A 15 5.68 7.36 -4.74
N PRO A 16 6.01 8.14 -3.70
CA PRO A 16 6.22 9.57 -3.87
C PRO A 16 7.38 9.76 -4.86
N SER A 17 7.14 10.62 -5.85
CA SER A 17 7.95 10.83 -7.04
C SER A 17 9.47 10.73 -6.84
N CYS A 18 10.14 9.87 -7.62
CA CYS A 18 11.57 10.02 -7.91
C CYS A 18 11.74 10.29 -9.41
N ARG A 19 11.66 11.56 -9.82
CA ARG A 19 12.14 11.97 -11.16
C ARG A 19 13.67 11.96 -11.13
N ARG A 20 14.29 10.93 -11.70
CA ARG A 20 15.57 11.10 -12.41
C ARG A 20 15.36 10.73 -13.87
N SER A 21 15.14 11.79 -14.66
CA SER A 21 15.50 11.96 -16.06
C SER A 21 15.27 10.78 -17.01
N CYS A 22 14.12 10.77 -17.68
CA CYS A 22 14.06 10.44 -19.11
C CYS A 22 12.81 11.11 -19.70
N LYS A 23 13.04 12.06 -20.62
CA LYS A 23 12.00 12.52 -21.56
C LYS A 23 11.58 11.31 -22.39
N LEU A 24 10.28 11.04 -22.53
CA LEU A 24 9.65 10.50 -23.74
C LEU A 24 8.11 10.51 -23.60
N SER A 25 7.47 10.72 -24.73
CA SER A 25 6.07 10.98 -25.04
C SER A 25 5.16 9.75 -25.01
N ALA A 26 4.02 9.83 -24.30
CA ALA A 26 2.76 9.04 -24.41
C ALA A 26 2.84 7.49 -24.54
N PRO A 27 1.69 6.79 -24.62
CA PRO A 27 1.03 6.05 -23.55
C PRO A 27 1.46 4.57 -23.48
N SER A 28 2.35 4.23 -22.55
CA SER A 28 2.49 2.91 -21.92
C SER A 28 3.67 3.04 -20.96
N ARG A 29 3.39 3.16 -19.65
CA ARG A 29 4.48 3.17 -18.66
C ARG A 29 5.08 1.75 -18.66
N PRO A 30 6.40 1.58 -18.88
CA PRO A 30 7.00 0.26 -18.91
C PRO A 30 6.94 -0.37 -17.53
N VAL A 31 6.47 -1.62 -17.46
CA VAL A 31 6.53 -2.44 -16.24
C VAL A 31 8.00 -2.54 -15.83
N ARG A 32 8.35 -1.98 -14.66
CA ARG A 32 9.72 -2.01 -14.17
C ARG A 32 9.98 -3.37 -13.54
N THR A 33 10.84 -4.16 -14.18
CA THR A 33 11.24 -5.47 -13.64
C THR A 33 12.39 -5.24 -12.65
N GLN A 34 12.21 -5.63 -11.39
CA GLN A 34 13.26 -5.67 -10.38
C GLN A 34 13.36 -7.08 -9.81
N ARG A 35 14.58 -7.61 -9.73
CA ARG A 35 14.85 -8.71 -8.79
C ARG A 35 14.82 -8.10 -7.40
N ALA A 36 13.85 -8.50 -6.59
CA ALA A 36 13.84 -8.13 -5.18
C ALA A 36 14.97 -8.89 -4.49
N ASP A 37 16.06 -8.21 -4.18
CA ASP A 37 16.97 -8.66 -3.13
C ASP A 37 16.30 -8.35 -1.79
N LEU A 38 15.59 -9.34 -1.23
CA LEU A 38 14.82 -9.25 0.02
C LEU A 38 15.72 -9.21 1.27
N THR A 39 16.96 -8.74 1.15
CA THR A 39 17.82 -8.53 2.30
C THR A 39 17.30 -7.39 3.16
N GLU A 40 17.43 -7.52 4.48
CA GLU A 40 17.05 -6.50 5.46
C GLU A 40 17.65 -5.10 5.16
N ARG A 41 18.79 -5.07 4.45
CA ARG A 41 19.48 -3.85 4.02
C ARG A 41 18.70 -3.04 2.98
N SER A 42 18.08 -3.67 1.98
CA SER A 42 17.34 -2.95 0.93
C SER A 42 16.08 -2.30 1.52
N TRP A 43 15.38 -3.01 2.41
CA TRP A 43 14.20 -2.51 3.13
C TRP A 43 14.51 -1.31 4.04
N ARG A 44 15.58 -1.36 4.84
CA ARG A 44 16.02 -0.23 5.69
C ARG A 44 16.34 1.01 4.85
N GLN A 45 16.81 0.84 3.62
CA GLN A 45 17.14 1.94 2.73
C GLN A 45 15.88 2.63 2.17
N HIS A 46 14.83 1.87 1.83
CA HIS A 46 13.57 2.44 1.34
C HIS A 46 12.72 3.07 2.45
N ALA A 47 12.65 2.44 3.63
CA ALA A 47 11.93 2.99 4.78
C ALA A 47 12.57 4.31 5.29
N SER A 48 13.90 4.38 5.32
CA SER A 48 14.61 5.62 5.70
C SER A 48 14.42 6.75 4.68
N LEU A 49 14.28 6.44 3.39
CA LEU A 49 13.97 7.43 2.37
C LEU A 49 12.56 8.02 2.53
N GLY A 50 11.54 7.19 2.80
CA GLY A 50 10.18 7.65 3.08
C GLY A 50 10.11 8.53 4.34
N GLN A 51 10.82 8.12 5.40
CA GLN A 51 10.92 8.87 6.65
C GLN A 51 11.70 10.19 6.47
N GLN A 52 12.73 10.21 5.63
CA GLN A 52 13.47 11.43 5.27
C GLN A 52 12.61 12.43 4.49
N VAL A 53 11.76 11.95 3.56
CA VAL A 53 10.83 12.83 2.83
C VAL A 53 9.75 13.38 3.77
N GLY A 54 9.19 12.56 4.66
CA GLY A 54 8.22 13.00 5.66
C GLY A 54 8.78 14.04 6.64
N THR A 55 10.00 13.81 7.14
CA THR A 55 10.70 14.78 8.01
C THR A 55 11.08 16.06 7.27
N SER A 56 11.35 15.99 5.96
CA SER A 56 11.62 17.18 5.13
C SER A 56 10.39 18.05 4.92
N LEU A 57 9.20 17.44 4.72
CA LEU A 57 7.94 18.17 4.57
C LEU A 57 7.47 18.82 5.89
N ALA A 58 7.59 18.09 7.01
CA ALA A 58 7.32 18.63 8.34
C ALA A 58 8.30 19.76 8.70
N GLY A 59 9.59 19.58 8.40
CA GLY A 59 10.60 20.62 8.59
C GLY A 59 10.32 21.87 7.75
N PHE A 60 9.88 21.70 6.50
CA PHE A 60 9.50 22.81 5.64
C PHE A 60 8.26 23.56 6.16
N ALA A 61 7.25 22.84 6.65
CA ALA A 61 6.08 23.44 7.27
C ALA A 61 6.44 24.28 8.50
N VAL A 62 7.33 23.77 9.37
CA VAL A 62 7.84 24.50 10.54
C VAL A 62 8.60 25.75 10.13
N LEU A 63 9.47 25.67 9.12
CA LEU A 63 10.23 26.82 8.62
C LEU A 63 9.33 27.88 7.97
N ALA A 64 8.29 27.45 7.23
CA ALA A 64 7.29 28.36 6.66
C ALA A 64 6.48 29.06 7.77
N SER A 65 6.05 28.34 8.80
CA SER A 65 5.39 28.91 9.97
C SER A 65 6.30 29.89 10.73
N LEU A 66 7.59 29.57 10.89
CA LEU A 66 8.56 30.45 11.53
C LEU A 66 8.75 31.75 10.72
N GLY A 67 8.84 31.65 9.39
CA GLY A 67 8.92 32.79 8.49
C GLY A 67 7.71 33.73 8.61
N LEU A 68 6.50 33.16 8.74
CA LEU A 68 5.27 33.93 8.95
C LEU A 68 5.24 34.65 10.31
N ILE A 69 5.73 33.99 11.36
CA ILE A 69 5.85 34.58 12.71
C ILE A 69 6.85 35.73 12.70
N LEU A 70 8.03 35.54 12.09
CA LEU A 70 9.07 36.56 12.01
C LEU A 70 8.65 37.77 11.17
N ALA A 71 7.96 37.55 10.04
CA ALA A 71 7.37 38.64 9.24
C ALA A 71 6.31 39.42 10.04
N SER A 72 5.47 38.71 10.80
CA SER A 72 4.46 39.33 11.67
C SER A 72 5.09 40.15 12.80
N LEU A 73 6.22 39.72 13.36
CA LEU A 73 6.96 40.45 14.39
C LEU A 73 7.69 41.68 13.82
N ALA A 74 8.23 41.57 12.60
CA ALA A 74 8.93 42.67 11.91
C ALA A 74 7.99 43.84 11.53
N THR A 75 6.67 43.63 11.53
CA THR A 75 5.67 44.66 11.24
C THR A 75 5.08 45.33 12.49
N VAL A 76 5.42 44.85 13.69
CA VAL A 76 4.98 45.47 14.96
C VAL A 76 5.68 46.82 15.14
N GLY A 77 4.93 47.90 14.94
CA GLY A 77 5.39 49.28 15.14
C GLY A 77 5.36 50.17 13.90
N VAL A 78 5.14 49.61 12.71
CA VAL A 78 4.98 50.40 11.47
C VAL A 78 3.49 50.68 11.26
N LYS A 79 3.07 51.95 11.13
CA LYS A 79 1.70 52.32 10.69
C LYS A 79 1.50 51.97 9.21
N ALA A 80 1.46 50.68 8.87
CA ALA A 80 1.45 50.23 7.49
C ALA A 80 0.25 49.31 7.20
N LYS A 81 -0.93 49.92 7.06
CA LYS A 81 -2.12 49.25 6.48
C LYS A 81 -1.86 48.66 5.08
N ALA A 82 -0.87 49.19 4.36
CA ALA A 82 -0.45 48.69 3.05
C ALA A 82 0.55 47.52 3.13
N ALA A 83 1.48 47.54 4.10
CA ALA A 83 2.44 46.44 4.29
C ALA A 83 1.75 45.15 4.76
N TRP A 84 0.76 45.29 5.65
CA TRP A 84 -0.03 44.17 6.17
C TRP A 84 -0.85 43.44 5.09
N ARG A 85 -1.15 44.09 3.95
CA ARG A 85 -1.94 43.48 2.87
C ARG A 85 -1.08 42.59 1.98
N TRP A 86 0.12 43.00 1.57
CA TRP A 86 0.91 42.22 0.61
C TRP A 86 1.53 40.97 1.23
N GLU A 87 1.89 40.99 2.52
CA GLU A 87 2.39 39.80 3.25
C GLU A 87 1.30 38.73 3.39
N ALA A 88 0.07 39.14 3.68
CA ALA A 88 -1.09 38.24 3.73
C ALA A 88 -1.43 37.65 2.34
N TRP A 89 -1.26 38.42 1.27
CA TRP A 89 -1.44 37.90 -0.10
C TRP A 89 -0.28 37.00 -0.54
N ALA A 90 0.96 37.34 -0.19
CA ALA A 90 2.16 36.56 -0.51
C ALA A 90 2.14 35.20 0.21
N SER A 91 1.75 35.18 1.49
CA SER A 91 1.60 33.94 2.28
C SER A 91 0.49 33.03 1.73
N ARG A 92 -0.67 33.60 1.37
CA ARG A 92 -1.75 32.85 0.71
C ARG A 92 -1.32 32.31 -0.65
N ALA A 93 -0.63 33.11 -1.46
CA ALA A 93 -0.11 32.69 -2.75
C ALA A 93 0.94 31.57 -2.61
N ALA A 94 1.82 31.65 -1.61
CA ALA A 94 2.78 30.61 -1.29
C ALA A 94 2.09 29.32 -0.83
N ALA A 95 1.12 29.40 0.07
CA ALA A 95 0.34 28.25 0.53
C ALA A 95 -0.45 27.59 -0.61
N LEU A 96 -1.09 28.39 -1.48
CA LEU A 96 -1.77 27.91 -2.69
C LEU A 96 -0.80 27.25 -3.67
N SER A 97 0.38 27.85 -3.88
CA SER A 97 1.40 27.30 -4.79
C SER A 97 1.99 25.99 -4.26
N LEU A 98 2.20 25.88 -2.95
CA LEU A 98 2.65 24.65 -2.29
C LEU A 98 1.56 23.57 -2.32
N GLY A 99 0.30 23.93 -2.06
CA GLY A 99 -0.83 23.02 -2.19
C GLY A 99 -0.99 22.52 -3.63
N ALA A 100 -0.88 23.40 -4.61
CA ALA A 100 -0.92 23.04 -6.03
C ALA A 100 0.28 22.17 -6.46
N ALA A 101 1.49 22.45 -5.95
CA ALA A 101 2.67 21.62 -6.20
C ALA A 101 2.56 20.23 -5.54
N GLY A 102 1.97 20.15 -4.35
CA GLY A 102 1.67 18.89 -3.66
C GLY A 102 0.67 18.03 -4.46
N LEU A 103 -0.44 18.63 -4.90
CA LEU A 103 -1.42 17.97 -5.77
C LEU A 103 -0.81 17.54 -7.11
N GLY A 104 0.09 18.35 -7.69
CA GLY A 104 0.79 18.03 -8.93
C GLY A 104 1.90 16.97 -8.80
N SER A 105 2.27 16.59 -7.57
CA SER A 105 3.31 15.58 -7.30
C SER A 105 2.74 14.17 -7.10
N PHE A 106 1.41 14.03 -6.97
CA PHE A 106 0.74 12.75 -6.87
C PHE A 106 0.76 12.05 -8.25
N GLN A 107 1.77 11.21 -8.46
CA GLN A 107 1.81 10.35 -9.63
C GLN A 107 1.04 9.08 -9.25
N GLY A 108 -0.08 8.85 -9.93
CA GLY A 108 -0.93 7.67 -9.71
C GLY A 108 -0.16 6.33 -9.68
N PRO A 109 -0.86 5.22 -9.38
CA PRO A 109 -0.23 3.96 -9.00
C PRO A 109 0.79 3.47 -10.04
N GLU A 110 1.96 3.03 -9.58
CA GLU A 110 3.00 2.42 -10.41
C GLU A 110 3.06 0.90 -10.20
N VAL A 111 3.27 0.16 -11.29
CA VAL A 111 3.37 -1.30 -11.26
C VAL A 111 4.83 -1.72 -11.31
N TYR A 112 5.25 -2.42 -10.27
CA TYR A 112 6.55 -3.08 -10.14
C TYR A 112 6.38 -4.57 -10.34
N ARG A 113 7.20 -5.17 -11.19
CA ARG A 113 7.27 -6.63 -11.34
C ARG A 113 8.42 -7.15 -10.50
N LEU A 114 8.09 -7.91 -9.46
CA LEU A 114 9.02 -8.59 -8.56
C LEU A 114 9.04 -10.08 -8.86
N GLU A 115 10.23 -10.67 -9.01
CA GLU A 115 10.37 -12.12 -9.09
C GLU A 115 10.84 -12.64 -7.73
N LEU A 116 9.97 -13.38 -7.03
CA LEU A 116 10.24 -14.01 -5.75
C LEU A 116 10.72 -15.44 -5.96
N GLN A 117 11.81 -15.83 -5.30
CA GLN A 117 12.24 -17.23 -5.28
C GLN A 117 11.53 -17.94 -4.14
N VAL A 118 10.63 -18.87 -4.46
CA VAL A 118 9.84 -19.59 -3.45
C VAL A 118 10.40 -21.02 -3.33
N PRO A 119 10.87 -21.43 -2.14
CA PRO A 119 11.31 -22.80 -1.91
C PRO A 119 10.22 -23.81 -2.24
N HIS A 120 10.61 -24.98 -2.75
CA HIS A 120 9.69 -26.07 -3.08
C HIS A 120 8.61 -25.75 -4.13
N LEU A 121 8.73 -24.61 -4.81
CA LEU A 121 7.86 -24.28 -5.92
C LEU A 121 8.11 -25.21 -7.11
N SER A 122 7.06 -25.89 -7.55
CA SER A 122 7.11 -26.71 -8.76
C SER A 122 7.49 -25.86 -9.98
N PRO A 123 8.31 -26.36 -10.92
CA PRO A 123 8.55 -25.70 -12.21
C PRO A 123 7.26 -25.34 -12.96
N ASP A 124 6.23 -26.18 -12.88
CA ASP A 124 4.91 -25.92 -13.50
C ASP A 124 4.17 -24.71 -12.93
N ALA A 125 4.65 -24.15 -11.81
CA ALA A 125 4.12 -22.92 -11.22
C ALA A 125 4.85 -21.66 -11.73
N ASP A 126 5.85 -21.82 -12.61
CA ASP A 126 6.48 -20.69 -13.27
C ASP A 126 5.42 -19.88 -14.04
N GLY A 127 5.42 -18.57 -13.80
CA GLY A 127 4.40 -17.66 -14.35
C GLY A 127 3.15 -17.49 -13.48
N TYR A 128 3.03 -18.14 -12.32
CA TYR A 128 1.99 -17.78 -11.35
C TYR A 128 2.19 -16.32 -10.90
N THR A 129 1.12 -15.52 -11.00
CA THR A 129 1.18 -14.08 -10.79
C THR A 129 0.13 -13.58 -9.82
N ILE A 130 0.58 -12.80 -8.84
CA ILE A 130 -0.28 -12.18 -7.81
C ILE A 130 -0.19 -10.68 -8.00
N CYS A 131 -1.35 -10.03 -8.08
CA CYS A 131 -1.50 -8.58 -8.05
C CYS A 131 -1.54 -8.15 -6.58
N HIS A 132 -0.44 -7.61 -6.06
CA HIS A 132 -0.31 -7.23 -4.66
C HIS A 132 -0.36 -5.71 -4.52
N VAL A 133 -1.32 -5.22 -3.74
CA VAL A 133 -1.48 -3.82 -3.36
C VAL A 133 -1.30 -3.72 -1.85
N SER A 134 -0.54 -2.72 -1.41
CA SER A 134 -0.24 -2.42 -0.01
C SER A 134 -0.18 -0.90 0.13
N ASP A 135 -0.50 -0.38 1.31
CA ASP A 135 -0.27 1.03 1.69
C ASP A 135 -0.93 2.00 0.68
N LEU A 136 -2.19 1.71 0.34
CA LEU A 136 -2.97 2.53 -0.58
C LEU A 136 -3.36 3.87 0.05
N HIS A 137 -3.59 3.87 1.37
CA HIS A 137 -4.04 5.01 2.17
C HIS A 137 -5.18 5.77 1.49
N ALA A 138 -6.22 5.06 1.06
CA ALA A 138 -7.35 5.70 0.41
C ALA A 138 -8.14 6.56 1.40
N GLY A 139 -8.21 7.85 1.05
CA GLY A 139 -8.42 8.95 1.97
C GLY A 139 -8.45 10.29 1.21
N PRO A 140 -8.15 11.43 1.85
CA PRO A 140 -8.31 12.75 1.22
C PRO A 140 -7.55 12.97 -0.10
N LEU A 141 -6.46 12.23 -0.33
CA LEU A 141 -5.62 12.36 -1.52
C LEU A 141 -5.83 11.23 -2.54
N VAL A 142 -6.45 10.12 -2.15
CA VAL A 142 -6.68 8.93 -2.99
C VAL A 142 -8.16 8.59 -2.90
N GLY A 143 -8.93 9.08 -3.86
CA GLY A 143 -10.39 8.92 -3.91
C GLY A 143 -10.86 7.97 -5.00
N ALA A 144 -12.16 7.95 -5.24
CA ALA A 144 -12.80 7.06 -6.22
C ALA A 144 -12.16 7.07 -7.63
N PRO A 145 -11.76 8.22 -8.23
CA PRO A 145 -11.12 8.22 -9.55
C PRO A 145 -9.81 7.43 -9.59
N GLU A 146 -8.96 7.59 -8.56
CA GLU A 146 -7.69 6.89 -8.42
C GLU A 146 -7.92 5.39 -8.19
N LEU A 147 -8.89 5.04 -7.34
CA LEU A 147 -9.26 3.65 -7.05
C LEU A 147 -9.81 2.93 -8.29
N ARG A 148 -10.65 3.59 -9.08
CA ARG A 148 -11.16 3.05 -10.35
C ARG A 148 -10.04 2.79 -11.35
N ARG A 149 -9.08 3.73 -11.43
CA ARG A 149 -7.90 3.59 -12.28
C ARG A 149 -7.03 2.43 -11.81
N LEU A 150 -6.80 2.30 -10.51
CA LEU A 150 -6.09 1.17 -9.91
C LEU A 150 -6.78 -0.15 -10.25
N ALA A 151 -8.09 -0.25 -10.04
CA ALA A 151 -8.83 -1.47 -10.34
C ALA A 151 -8.70 -1.86 -11.82
N SER A 152 -8.84 -0.89 -12.72
CA SER A 152 -8.68 -1.10 -14.17
C SER A 152 -7.28 -1.56 -14.55
N LEU A 153 -6.26 -0.98 -13.91
CA LEU A 153 -4.86 -1.36 -14.10
C LEU A 153 -4.62 -2.80 -13.64
N LEU A 154 -5.04 -3.16 -12.42
CA LEU A 154 -4.86 -4.52 -11.89
C LEU A 154 -5.52 -5.58 -12.77
N LYS A 155 -6.75 -5.31 -13.24
CA LYS A 155 -7.47 -6.17 -14.19
C LYS A 155 -6.73 -6.39 -15.51
N SER A 156 -5.90 -5.43 -15.93
CA SER A 156 -5.09 -5.55 -17.17
C SER A 156 -3.80 -6.35 -17.01
N LEU A 157 -3.36 -6.66 -15.78
CA LEU A 157 -2.09 -7.33 -15.51
C LEU A 157 -2.14 -8.86 -15.68
N ASN A 158 -3.31 -9.44 -15.98
CA ASN A 158 -3.53 -10.89 -16.12
C ASN A 158 -3.03 -11.71 -14.92
N CYS A 159 -3.13 -11.14 -13.71
CA CYS A 159 -2.82 -11.87 -12.47
C CYS A 159 -3.82 -13.00 -12.24
N ARG A 160 -3.39 -14.01 -11.49
CA ARG A 160 -4.25 -15.12 -11.06
C ARG A 160 -5.00 -14.84 -9.76
N ALA A 161 -4.39 -14.10 -8.85
CA ALA A 161 -5.00 -13.65 -7.60
C ALA A 161 -4.71 -12.17 -7.36
N ALA A 162 -5.54 -11.51 -6.55
CA ALA A 162 -5.29 -10.17 -6.04
C ALA A 162 -5.21 -10.16 -4.52
N VAL A 163 -4.36 -9.30 -3.97
CA VAL A 163 -4.17 -9.14 -2.53
C VAL A 163 -4.15 -7.66 -2.20
N LEU A 164 -4.96 -7.28 -1.21
CA LEU A 164 -4.91 -6.01 -0.50
C LEU A 164 -4.27 -6.28 0.88
N ASN A 165 -3.05 -5.78 1.09
CA ASN A 165 -2.22 -6.14 2.25
C ASN A 165 -1.90 -4.91 3.13
N GLY A 166 -2.90 -4.49 3.87
CA GLY A 166 -2.82 -3.46 4.89
C GLY A 166 -2.70 -2.03 4.38
N ASP A 167 -3.11 -1.12 5.26
CA ASP A 167 -3.17 0.33 5.04
C ASP A 167 -3.86 0.69 3.72
N VAL A 168 -4.98 0.01 3.46
CA VAL A 168 -5.83 0.23 2.30
C VAL A 168 -6.64 1.50 2.48
N ALA A 169 -7.14 1.75 3.69
CA ALA A 169 -8.08 2.81 4.03
C ALA A 169 -7.60 3.73 5.15
N GLU A 170 -7.89 5.02 5.00
CA GLU A 170 -7.68 6.05 6.02
C GLU A 170 -9.00 6.55 6.57
N GLY A 171 -9.43 5.98 7.69
CA GLY A 171 -10.70 6.31 8.33
C GLY A 171 -11.67 5.13 8.41
N SER A 172 -12.87 5.43 8.91
CA SER A 172 -13.89 4.42 9.18
C SER A 172 -14.56 3.92 7.89
N VAL A 173 -15.18 2.73 7.98
CA VAL A 173 -15.96 2.16 6.87
C VAL A 173 -17.07 3.13 6.44
N GLU A 174 -17.75 3.77 7.38
CA GLU A 174 -18.86 4.69 7.09
C GLU A 174 -18.43 5.86 6.20
N THR A 175 -17.22 6.37 6.41
CA THR A 175 -16.70 7.54 5.69
C THR A 175 -16.04 7.18 4.35
N ARG A 176 -15.44 5.99 4.26
CA ARG A 176 -14.60 5.59 3.10
C ARG A 176 -15.21 4.53 2.20
N ALA A 177 -16.19 3.76 2.66
CA ALA A 177 -16.84 2.72 1.85
C ALA A 177 -17.33 3.21 0.46
N PRO A 178 -17.92 4.40 0.31
CA PRO A 178 -18.36 4.88 -1.00
C PRO A 178 -17.24 4.96 -2.03
N GLU A 179 -16.04 5.34 -1.60
CA GLU A 179 -14.85 5.45 -2.45
C GLU A 179 -14.28 4.05 -2.75
N MET A 180 -14.20 3.20 -1.72
CA MET A 180 -13.67 1.83 -1.81
C MET A 180 -14.49 0.90 -2.71
N GLU A 181 -15.75 1.21 -2.96
CA GLU A 181 -16.65 0.42 -3.81
C GLU A 181 -16.09 0.22 -5.23
N GLU A 182 -15.25 1.14 -5.72
CA GLU A 182 -14.54 1.03 -7.00
C GLU A 182 -13.64 -0.22 -7.08
N LEU A 183 -13.10 -0.68 -5.94
CA LEU A 183 -12.27 -1.86 -5.84
C LEU A 183 -13.07 -3.16 -5.70
N ARG A 184 -14.38 -3.12 -5.42
CA ARG A 184 -15.21 -4.34 -5.26
C ARG A 184 -15.10 -5.28 -6.45
N THR A 185 -15.00 -4.71 -7.66
CA THR A 185 -14.92 -5.51 -8.90
C THR A 185 -13.71 -6.43 -8.95
N LEU A 186 -12.66 -6.17 -8.15
CA LEU A 186 -11.50 -7.05 -8.04
C LEU A 186 -11.88 -8.43 -7.48
N ALA A 187 -12.86 -8.52 -6.57
CA ALA A 187 -13.25 -9.77 -5.93
C ALA A 187 -13.60 -10.91 -6.91
N THR A 188 -14.11 -10.56 -8.09
CA THR A 188 -14.54 -11.52 -9.12
C THR A 188 -13.70 -11.48 -10.40
N SER A 189 -12.65 -10.65 -10.43
CA SER A 189 -11.84 -10.45 -11.64
C SER A 189 -10.64 -11.39 -11.77
N PHE A 190 -10.31 -12.13 -10.71
CA PHE A 190 -9.13 -12.99 -10.64
C PHE A 190 -9.54 -14.45 -10.50
N PRO A 191 -9.02 -15.37 -11.34
CA PRO A 191 -9.40 -16.79 -11.33
C PRO A 191 -9.26 -17.49 -9.98
N ASP A 192 -8.22 -17.13 -9.22
CA ASP A 192 -7.89 -17.73 -7.94
C ASP A 192 -8.30 -16.82 -6.77
N GLY A 193 -9.14 -15.80 -7.01
CA GLY A 193 -9.77 -14.99 -5.97
C GLY A 193 -9.03 -13.71 -5.56
N ALA A 194 -9.63 -12.99 -4.61
CA ALA A 194 -9.09 -11.77 -4.02
C ALA A 194 -9.04 -11.86 -2.50
N TYR A 195 -7.96 -11.33 -1.92
CA TYR A 195 -7.62 -11.52 -0.52
C TYR A 195 -7.36 -10.20 0.19
N TYR A 196 -7.63 -10.15 1.49
CA TYR A 196 -7.46 -8.97 2.32
C TYR A 196 -6.77 -9.30 3.64
N VAL A 197 -5.82 -8.46 4.04
CA VAL A 197 -5.20 -8.43 5.36
C VAL A 197 -5.18 -6.96 5.82
N PRO A 198 -5.65 -6.62 7.02
CA PRO A 198 -5.61 -5.25 7.53
C PRO A 198 -4.19 -4.84 7.96
N GLY A 199 -3.91 -3.54 7.84
CA GLY A 199 -2.71 -2.88 8.34
C GLY A 199 -3.03 -2.05 9.57
N ASN A 200 -2.04 -1.33 10.08
CA ASN A 200 -2.20 -0.58 11.32
C ASN A 200 -3.19 0.58 11.18
N HIS A 201 -3.36 1.18 10.00
CA HIS A 201 -4.32 2.26 9.80
C HIS A 201 -5.78 1.81 9.93
N GLU A 202 -6.09 0.56 9.56
CA GLU A 202 -7.43 0.01 9.83
C GLU A 202 -7.68 -0.26 11.31
N PHE A 203 -6.62 -0.49 12.10
CA PHE A 203 -6.72 -0.52 13.56
C PHE A 203 -6.78 0.91 14.15
N TYR A 204 -6.08 1.90 13.59
CA TYR A 204 -6.11 3.28 14.08
C TYR A 204 -7.25 4.10 13.50
N ASN A 205 -8.49 3.68 13.77
CA ASN A 205 -9.66 4.49 13.47
C ASN A 205 -10.09 5.34 14.66
N TYR A 206 -9.71 6.62 14.64
CA TYR A 206 -10.07 7.61 15.67
C TYR A 206 -11.57 7.93 15.73
N ASP A 207 -12.33 7.60 14.68
CA ASP A 207 -13.75 7.92 14.54
C ASP A 207 -14.70 6.78 14.92
N VAL A 208 -14.18 5.60 15.31
CA VAL A 208 -15.00 4.42 15.63
C VAL A 208 -15.18 4.25 17.15
N PRO A 209 -16.42 4.29 17.68
CA PRO A 209 -16.69 3.90 19.06
C PRO A 209 -16.35 2.41 19.27
N GLY A 210 -15.50 2.09 20.24
CA GLY A 210 -15.10 0.70 20.56
C GLY A 210 -13.61 0.40 20.48
N GLY A 211 -12.80 1.33 19.97
CA GLY A 211 -11.34 1.25 19.98
C GLY A 211 -10.73 0.52 18.78
N ALA A 212 -9.42 0.35 18.78
CA ALA A 212 -8.67 0.03 17.56
C ALA A 212 -9.07 -1.30 16.87
N ARG A 213 -9.45 -2.32 17.64
CA ARG A 213 -9.84 -3.63 17.08
C ARG A 213 -11.14 -3.57 16.26
N THR A 214 -12.07 -2.70 16.65
CA THR A 214 -13.37 -2.64 15.98
C THR A 214 -13.26 -2.05 14.57
N GLY A 215 -12.31 -1.15 14.32
CA GLY A 215 -12.06 -0.60 12.99
C GLY A 215 -11.59 -1.66 11.98
N ALA A 216 -10.61 -2.47 12.36
CA ALA A 216 -10.07 -3.51 11.48
C ALA A 216 -11.07 -4.64 11.23
N GLU A 217 -11.85 -5.02 12.26
CA GLU A 217 -12.96 -5.98 12.12
C GLU A 217 -14.03 -5.47 11.16
N GLN A 218 -14.47 -4.20 11.29
CA GLN A 218 -15.43 -3.60 10.38
C GLN A 218 -14.94 -3.59 8.92
N TRP A 219 -13.68 -3.21 8.69
CA TRP A 219 -13.09 -3.27 7.35
C TRP A 219 -13.02 -4.69 6.81
N THR A 220 -12.61 -5.64 7.65
CA THR A 220 -12.53 -7.06 7.30
C THR A 220 -13.91 -7.59 6.89
N ASP A 221 -14.95 -7.29 7.67
CA ASP A 221 -16.33 -7.66 7.38
C ASP A 221 -16.83 -6.99 6.08
N TRP A 222 -16.53 -5.71 5.89
CA TRP A 222 -16.95 -4.95 4.72
C TRP A 222 -16.38 -5.54 3.43
N TRP A 223 -15.08 -5.89 3.42
CA TRP A 223 -14.42 -6.56 2.30
C TRP A 223 -14.95 -7.97 2.09
N SER A 224 -15.20 -8.71 3.17
CA SER A 224 -15.74 -10.07 3.12
C SER A 224 -17.13 -10.13 2.49
N GLN A 225 -18.01 -9.18 2.85
CA GLN A 225 -19.34 -9.00 2.22
C GLN A 225 -19.26 -8.69 0.72
N ARG A 226 -18.09 -8.24 0.25
CA ARG A 226 -17.80 -7.89 -1.15
C ARG A 226 -17.05 -8.98 -1.90
N GLY A 227 -16.86 -10.14 -1.28
CA GLY A 227 -16.28 -11.33 -1.90
C GLY A 227 -14.77 -11.46 -1.75
N PHE A 228 -14.11 -10.58 -0.98
CA PHE A 228 -12.73 -10.81 -0.59
C PHE A 228 -12.65 -11.87 0.51
N THR A 229 -11.60 -12.68 0.50
CA THR A 229 -11.31 -13.60 1.59
C THR A 229 -10.31 -12.96 2.55
N SER A 230 -10.69 -12.79 3.81
CA SER A 230 -9.77 -12.34 4.85
C SER A 230 -8.73 -13.42 5.15
N LEU A 231 -7.46 -13.01 5.20
CA LEU A 231 -6.33 -13.86 5.59
C LEU A 231 -5.78 -13.51 6.98
N ASN A 232 -6.61 -12.94 7.86
CA ASN A 232 -6.23 -12.56 9.23
C ASN A 232 -5.83 -13.80 10.04
N ASN A 233 -4.52 -13.98 10.25
CA ASN A 233 -3.96 -15.16 10.91
C ASN A 233 -4.46 -16.48 10.32
N SER A 234 -4.59 -16.54 9.00
CA SER A 234 -5.13 -17.70 8.27
C SER A 234 -4.43 -17.86 6.91
N HIS A 235 -4.82 -18.90 6.17
CA HIS A 235 -4.28 -19.14 4.85
C HIS A 235 -5.33 -19.74 3.92
N VAL A 236 -5.01 -19.70 2.63
CA VAL A 236 -5.71 -20.44 1.58
C VAL A 236 -4.70 -21.22 0.74
N GLN A 237 -5.20 -22.23 0.03
CA GLN A 237 -4.42 -23.01 -0.93
C GLN A 237 -4.85 -22.68 -2.35
N LEU A 238 -3.95 -22.09 -3.11
CA LEU A 238 -4.16 -21.65 -4.49
C LEU A 238 -3.65 -22.71 -5.47
N PRO A 239 -4.39 -23.05 -6.53
CA PRO A 239 -3.97 -24.07 -7.48
C PRO A 239 -2.79 -23.58 -8.35
N LEU A 240 -1.73 -24.38 -8.44
CA LEU A 240 -0.54 -24.11 -9.28
C LEU A 240 -0.63 -24.83 -10.63
N GLY A 241 -1.70 -24.57 -11.38
CA GLY A 241 -1.91 -25.13 -12.71
C GLY A 241 -2.29 -26.61 -12.69
N ALA A 242 -1.30 -27.51 -12.67
CA ALA A 242 -1.52 -28.96 -12.74
C ALA A 242 -2.30 -29.47 -11.52
N ALA A 243 -3.17 -30.46 -11.76
CA ALA A 243 -3.94 -31.12 -10.69
C ALA A 243 -3.01 -31.61 -9.58
N SER A 244 -3.33 -31.26 -8.33
CA SER A 244 -2.61 -31.63 -7.11
C SER A 244 -1.37 -30.81 -6.72
N LYS A 245 -1.13 -29.64 -7.32
CA LYS A 245 -0.08 -28.70 -6.86
C LYS A 245 -0.70 -27.42 -6.30
N TRP A 246 -0.21 -26.99 -5.14
CA TRP A 246 -0.80 -25.89 -4.38
C TRP A 246 0.27 -24.89 -3.91
N LEU A 247 -0.08 -23.61 -3.91
CA LEU A 247 0.62 -22.53 -3.23
C LEU A 247 -0.16 -22.17 -1.98
N THR A 248 0.50 -22.10 -0.83
CA THR A 248 -0.11 -21.50 0.36
C THR A 248 0.04 -19.99 0.29
N LEU A 249 -1.08 -19.27 0.26
CA LEU A 249 -1.12 -17.84 0.52
C LEU A 249 -1.58 -17.65 1.97
N ALA A 250 -0.68 -17.23 2.84
CA ALA A 250 -0.94 -17.02 4.26
C ALA A 250 -0.91 -15.53 4.60
N GLY A 251 -1.73 -15.11 5.55
CA GLY A 251 -1.70 -13.77 6.13
C GLY A 251 -1.58 -13.84 7.64
N VAL A 252 -0.91 -12.84 8.21
CA VAL A 252 -0.89 -12.58 9.66
C VAL A 252 -1.44 -11.19 9.90
N ASP A 253 -2.11 -11.02 11.03
CA ASP A 253 -2.58 -9.69 11.43
C ASP A 253 -1.41 -8.72 11.61
N ASP A 254 -1.70 -7.42 11.50
CA ASP A 254 -0.80 -6.39 11.99
C ASP A 254 -0.51 -6.59 13.50
N VAL A 255 0.61 -6.03 13.97
CA VAL A 255 1.05 -6.08 15.38
C VAL A 255 -0.06 -5.65 16.35
N LEU A 256 -0.94 -4.74 15.94
CA LEU A 256 -2.08 -4.26 16.73
C LEU A 256 -3.24 -5.26 16.83
N GLY A 257 -3.38 -6.16 15.86
CA GLY A 257 -4.43 -7.19 15.80
C GLY A 257 -4.13 -8.47 16.58
N SER A 258 -2.86 -8.67 16.97
CA SER A 258 -2.27 -9.92 17.50
C SER A 258 -1.85 -10.90 16.38
N PRO A 259 -0.67 -10.72 15.78
CA PRO A 259 -0.15 -11.64 14.76
C PRO A 259 0.07 -13.04 15.35
N ASP A 260 -0.41 -14.07 14.67
CA ASP A 260 -0.26 -15.48 15.02
C ASP A 260 0.14 -16.28 13.78
N LEU A 261 1.46 -16.39 13.56
CA LEU A 261 2.03 -17.13 12.45
C LEU A 261 1.74 -18.63 12.57
N ALA A 262 1.76 -19.19 13.79
CA ALA A 262 1.51 -20.61 13.99
C ALA A 262 0.10 -20.98 13.54
N LYS A 263 -0.89 -20.15 13.88
CA LYS A 263 -2.28 -20.30 13.44
C LYS A 263 -2.44 -20.09 11.94
N ALA A 264 -1.81 -19.05 11.37
CA ALA A 264 -1.84 -18.79 9.93
C ALA A 264 -1.35 -20.01 9.12
N LEU A 265 -0.39 -20.73 9.68
CA LEU A 265 0.28 -21.87 9.06
C LEU A 265 -0.22 -23.24 9.56
N ALA A 266 -1.21 -23.29 10.45
CA ALA A 266 -1.78 -24.54 10.93
C ALA A 266 -2.64 -25.21 9.85
N ASN A 267 -2.79 -26.55 9.91
CA ASN A 267 -3.71 -27.32 9.05
C ASN A 267 -3.54 -27.20 7.53
N ARG A 268 -2.39 -26.70 7.06
CA ARG A 268 -2.02 -26.77 5.63
C ARG A 268 -1.93 -28.23 5.20
N SER A 269 -2.38 -28.53 3.98
CA SER A 269 -2.39 -29.89 3.45
C SER A 269 -1.01 -30.56 3.38
N SER A 270 0.08 -29.78 3.38
CA SER A 270 1.43 -30.28 3.66
C SER A 270 2.34 -29.18 4.22
N PRO A 271 3.17 -29.45 5.25
CA PRO A 271 4.14 -28.50 5.81
C PRO A 271 5.21 -28.01 4.81
N GLY A 272 5.43 -28.75 3.72
CA GLY A 272 6.44 -28.43 2.70
C GLY A 272 5.90 -27.71 1.46
N LEU A 273 4.65 -27.25 1.48
CA LEU A 273 4.10 -26.48 0.36
C LEU A 273 4.80 -25.12 0.22
N PRO A 274 5.05 -24.67 -1.02
CA PRO A 274 5.51 -23.31 -1.25
C PRO A 274 4.53 -22.33 -0.60
N THR A 275 5.06 -21.37 0.15
CA THR A 275 4.26 -20.42 0.93
C THR A 275 4.66 -18.99 0.59
N VAL A 276 3.67 -18.14 0.34
CA VAL A 276 3.80 -16.67 0.33
C VAL A 276 3.11 -16.15 1.59
N LEU A 277 3.86 -15.48 2.44
CA LEU A 277 3.35 -14.87 3.66
C LEU A 277 3.12 -13.36 3.43
N LEU A 278 1.90 -12.93 3.71
CA LEU A 278 1.46 -11.54 3.74
C LEU A 278 1.55 -11.03 5.18
N ALA A 279 2.35 -9.99 5.38
CA ALA A 279 2.48 -9.33 6.66
C ALA A 279 2.63 -7.83 6.43
N HIS A 280 1.83 -7.02 7.13
CA HIS A 280 1.93 -5.57 7.08
C HIS A 280 2.77 -5.11 8.27
N ARG A 281 4.10 -5.20 8.15
CA ARG A 281 5.03 -4.77 9.21
C ARG A 281 6.39 -4.36 8.64
N PRO A 282 7.17 -3.51 9.34
CA PRO A 282 8.41 -2.98 8.80
C PRO A 282 9.62 -3.93 8.91
N TRP A 283 9.47 -5.15 9.44
CA TRP A 283 10.55 -6.14 9.57
C TRP A 283 10.16 -7.55 9.07
N PRO A 284 11.09 -8.34 8.49
CA PRO A 284 10.78 -9.66 7.91
C PRO A 284 10.41 -10.72 8.96
N HIS A 285 9.58 -11.71 8.58
CA HIS A 285 9.35 -12.94 9.37
C HIS A 285 10.43 -13.97 9.07
N VAL A 286 11.54 -13.93 9.82
CA VAL A 286 12.66 -14.87 9.62
C VAL A 286 12.23 -16.32 9.91
N GLU A 287 11.24 -16.51 10.79
CA GLU A 287 10.67 -17.81 11.17
C GLU A 287 9.76 -18.43 10.08
N ALA A 288 9.40 -17.66 9.04
CA ALA A 288 8.55 -18.11 7.94
C ALA A 288 9.33 -18.62 6.72
N ALA A 289 10.67 -18.54 6.75
CA ALA A 289 11.58 -18.99 5.70
C ALA A 289 12.02 -20.44 5.91
#